data_AF-A0A7X7ZEF4-F1
#
_entry.id   AF-A0A7X7ZEF4-F1
#
_cell.length_a   1.000
_cell.length_b   1.000
_cell.length_c   1.000
_cell.angle_alpha   90.00
_cell.angle_beta   90.00
_cell.angle_gamma   90.00
#
_symmetry.space_group_name_H-M   'P 1'
#
loop_
_entity.id
_entity.type
_entity.pdbx_description
1 polymer ?
#
loop_
_entity_poly.entity_id
_entity_poly.type
_entity_poly.pdbx_seq_one_letter_code
_entity_poly.pdbx_strand_id
1 'polypeptide(L)'
;MDCLYTEDRRRYKYMKLNDGHEIPQLGIGTFMLQPKDAEEAVLQAIADGYTLIDTANAYMNEKAVGRAVRRSEKNREDLYLSTKLW
;
A
#
# COMPACT_ATOMS: atom_id res chain seq x y z
N MET A 1 34.84 -5.20 -4.12
CA MET A 1 34.33 -5.59 -2.78
C MET A 1 32.86 -5.18 -2.78
N ASP A 2 32.12 -6.07 -3.40
CA ASP A 2 30.89 -5.83 -4.15
C ASP A 2 29.71 -6.30 -3.33
N CYS A 3 28.62 -5.51 -3.27
CA CYS A 3 27.25 -6.04 -3.12
C CYS A 3 26.19 -4.93 -3.25
N LEU A 4 26.06 -4.24 -4.40
CA LEU A 4 24.90 -3.37 -4.65
C LEU A 4 24.33 -3.47 -6.07
N TYR A 5 24.58 -4.59 -6.76
CA TYR A 5 23.85 -4.94 -7.98
C TYR A 5 22.80 -6.00 -7.65
N THR A 6 21.58 -5.56 -7.39
CA THR A 6 20.38 -6.37 -7.62
C THR A 6 19.45 -5.58 -8.51
N GLU A 7 18.98 -6.21 -9.59
CA GLU A 7 18.15 -5.71 -10.69
C GLU A 7 16.73 -5.30 -10.28
N ASP A 8 16.55 -4.81 -9.06
CA ASP A 8 15.24 -4.50 -8.52
C ASP A 8 14.85 -3.06 -8.85
N ARG A 9 13.93 -2.91 -9.80
CA ARG A 9 13.34 -1.62 -10.20
C ARG A 9 12.35 -1.05 -9.17
N ARG A 10 12.16 -1.70 -8.02
CA ARG A 10 11.22 -1.26 -6.98
C ARG A 10 11.81 -0.09 -6.18
N ARG A 11 11.02 0.98 -6.02
CA ARG A 11 11.40 2.21 -5.27
C ARG A 11 11.67 1.94 -3.79
N TYR A 12 10.99 0.95 -3.22
CA TYR A 12 11.12 0.54 -1.82
C TYR A 12 11.53 -0.93 -1.74
N LYS A 13 12.28 -1.27 -0.69
CA LYS A 13 12.65 -2.66 -0.40
C LYS A 13 11.43 -3.47 0.01
N TYR A 14 11.44 -4.74 -0.33
CA TYR A 14 10.43 -5.72 0.07
C TYR A 14 11.03 -6.67 1.12
N MET A 15 10.19 -7.21 2.00
CA MET A 15 10.58 -8.26 2.94
C MET A 15 9.85 -9.54 2.62
N LYS A 16 10.57 -10.65 2.69
CA LYS A 16 10.01 -11.98 2.62
C LYS A 16 9.37 -12.35 3.96
N LEU A 17 8.09 -12.69 3.92
CA LEU A 17 7.34 -13.24 5.03
C LEU A 17 7.64 -14.73 5.20
N ASN A 18 7.25 -15.31 6.33
CA ASN A 18 7.51 -16.72 6.65
C ASN A 18 6.72 -17.72 5.79
N ASP A 19 5.68 -17.26 5.10
CA ASP A 19 4.88 -18.01 4.13
C ASP A 19 5.43 -17.91 2.70
N GLY A 20 6.53 -17.20 2.50
CA GLY A 20 7.19 -17.02 1.21
C GLY A 20 6.66 -15.86 0.37
N HIS A 21 5.60 -15.18 0.79
CA HIS A 21 5.13 -13.95 0.15
C HIS A 21 6.08 -12.79 0.44
N GLU A 22 6.03 -11.75 -0.40
CA GLU A 22 6.77 -10.50 -0.20
C GLU A 22 5.81 -9.37 0.17
N ILE A 23 6.24 -8.50 1.08
CA ILE A 23 5.53 -7.27 1.46
C ILE A 23 6.44 -6.04 1.33
N PRO A 24 5.96 -4.89 0.84
CA PRO A 24 6.75 -3.65 0.87
C PRO A 24 7.11 -3.24 2.30
N GLN A 25 8.34 -2.77 2.53
CA GLN A 25 8.77 -2.28 3.86
C GLN A 25 8.09 -0.98 4.28
N LEU A 26 7.61 -0.18 3.31
CA LEU A 26 6.98 1.10 3.54
C LEU A 26 5.59 1.13 2.92
N GLY A 27 4.63 1.66 3.67
CA GLY A 27 3.24 1.80 3.25
C GLY A 27 2.57 3.02 3.88
N ILE A 28 1.36 3.31 3.41
CA ILE A 28 0.49 4.35 3.97
C ILE A 28 -0.55 3.70 4.91
N GLY A 29 -0.68 4.26 6.12
CA GLY A 29 -1.73 3.89 7.07
C GLY A 29 -2.90 4.88 7.01
N THR A 30 -4.13 4.40 7.18
CA THR A 30 -5.37 5.20 7.07
C THR A 30 -6.08 5.42 8.40
N PHE A 31 -5.40 5.19 9.53
CA PHE A 31 -5.97 5.35 10.86
C PHE A 31 -6.37 6.81 11.14
N MET A 32 -7.55 7.00 11.75
CA MET A 32 -8.18 8.29 12.08
C MET A 32 -8.50 9.22 10.89
N LEU A 33 -8.20 8.83 9.66
CA LEU A 33 -8.59 9.60 8.48
C LEU A 33 -10.09 9.47 8.23
N GLN A 34 -10.74 10.63 8.04
CA GLN A 34 -12.11 10.65 7.53
C GLN A 34 -12.13 10.08 6.10
N PRO A 35 -13.27 9.52 5.64
CA PRO A 35 -13.32 8.86 4.34
C PRO A 35 -12.82 9.72 3.15
N LYS A 36 -13.06 11.03 3.15
CA LYS A 36 -12.54 11.93 2.11
C LYS A 36 -11.02 12.01 2.12
N ASP A 37 -10.43 12.18 3.31
CA ASP A 37 -8.99 12.33 3.48
C ASP A 37 -8.27 11.01 3.22
N ALA A 38 -8.88 9.87 3.59
CA ALA A 38 -8.36 8.54 3.30
C ALA A 38 -8.29 8.28 1.79
N GLU A 39 -9.30 8.69 1.03
CA GLU A 39 -9.28 8.54 -0.44
C GLU A 39 -8.15 9.36 -1.07
N GLU A 40 -8.03 10.63 -0.69
CA GLU A 40 -7.02 11.54 -1.26
C GLU A 40 -5.60 11.11 -0.85
N ALA A 41 -5.39 10.78 0.43
CA ALA A 41 -4.09 10.34 0.93
C ALA A 41 -3.62 9.05 0.24
N VAL A 42 -4.52 8.08 0.05
CA VAL A 42 -4.17 6.83 -0.66
C VAL A 42 -3.88 7.10 -2.14
N LEU A 43 -4.68 7.94 -2.81
CA LEU A 43 -4.47 8.26 -4.22
C LEU A 43 -3.10 8.93 -4.43
N GLN A 44 -2.77 9.91 -3.59
CA GLN A 44 -1.49 10.61 -3.64
C GLN A 44 -0.32 9.67 -3.29
N ALA A 45 -0.47 8.83 -2.27
CA ALA A 45 0.56 7.85 -1.92
C ALA A 45 0.87 6.90 -3.09
N ILE A 46 -0.16 6.41 -3.79
CA ILE A 46 0.03 5.56 -4.97
C ILE A 46 0.74 6.34 -6.10
N ALA A 47 0.38 7.60 -6.32
CA ALA A 47 1.05 8.47 -7.29
C ALA A 47 2.55 8.68 -6.95
N ASP A 48 2.87 8.77 -5.65
CA ASP A 48 4.24 8.88 -5.15
C ASP A 48 4.99 7.52 -5.13
N GLY A 49 4.34 6.44 -5.54
CA GLY A 49 4.94 5.12 -5.72
C GLY A 49 4.85 4.21 -4.49
N TYR A 50 4.00 4.52 -3.51
CA TYR A 50 3.67 3.58 -2.45
C TYR A 50 2.85 2.42 -3.02
N THR A 51 3.23 1.20 -2.65
CA THR A 51 2.56 -0.03 -3.07
C THR A 51 1.89 -0.76 -1.91
N LEU A 52 2.22 -0.44 -0.65
CA LEU A 52 1.53 -0.95 0.53
C LEU A 52 0.51 0.06 1.07
N ILE A 53 -0.75 -0.36 1.19
CA ILE A 53 -1.85 0.41 1.76
C ILE A 53 -2.43 -0.38 2.93
N ASP A 54 -2.49 0.24 4.10
CA ASP A 54 -3.01 -0.34 5.33
C ASP A 54 -4.27 0.39 5.82
N THR A 55 -5.34 -0.39 6.01
CA THR A 55 -6.62 0.06 6.56
C THR A 55 -7.15 -0.94 7.58
N ALA A 56 -8.36 -0.74 8.07
CA ALA A 56 -9.06 -1.67 8.94
C ALA A 56 -10.57 -1.42 8.86
N ASN A 57 -11.37 -2.45 9.11
CA ASN A 57 -12.82 -2.31 9.16
C ASN A 57 -13.28 -1.29 10.20
N ALA A 58 -12.63 -1.29 11.37
CA ALA A 58 -12.86 -0.35 12.46
C ALA A 58 -12.64 1.13 12.07
N TYR A 59 -11.89 1.42 11.00
CA TYR A 59 -11.64 2.79 10.56
C TYR A 59 -12.78 3.36 9.71
N MET A 60 -13.74 2.50 9.30
CA MET A 60 -14.92 2.88 8.51
C MET A 60 -14.60 3.61 7.19
N ASN A 61 -13.38 3.44 6.66
CA ASN A 61 -12.91 4.12 5.46
C ASN A 61 -12.45 3.17 4.32
N GLU A 62 -12.66 1.85 4.45
CA GLU A 62 -12.29 0.86 3.42
C GLU A 62 -12.89 1.15 2.04
N LYS A 63 -14.14 1.63 2.00
CA LYS A 63 -14.79 2.04 0.73
C LYS A 63 -14.07 3.22 0.07
N ALA A 64 -13.51 4.14 0.87
CA ALA A 64 -12.73 5.25 0.35
C ALA A 64 -11.38 4.80 -0.20
N VAL A 65 -10.69 3.91 0.52
CA VAL A 65 -9.46 3.26 0.05
C VAL A 65 -9.70 2.54 -1.27
N GLY A 66 -10.80 1.77 -1.39
CA GLY A 66 -11.17 1.08 -2.62
C GLY A 66 -11.44 2.02 -3.81
N ARG A 67 -11.98 3.22 -3.57
CA ARG A 67 -12.15 4.24 -4.61
C ARG A 67 -10.80 4.81 -5.05
N ALA A 68 -9.90 5.11 -4.13
CA ALA A 68 -8.56 5.59 -4.44
C ALA A 68 -7.76 4.57 -5.25
N VAL A 69 -7.78 3.29 -4.85
CA VAL A 69 -7.13 2.20 -5.58
C VAL A 69 -7.67 2.12 -7.01
N ARG A 70 -8.99 2.16 -7.21
CA ARG A 70 -9.60 2.15 -8.54
C ARG A 70 -9.22 3.38 -9.38
N ARG A 71 -9.19 4.57 -8.77
CA ARG A 71 -8.83 5.85 -9.44
C ARG A 71 -7.34 5.96 -9.77
N SER A 72 -6.48 5.21 -9.11
CA SER A 72 -5.03 5.27 -9.31
C SER A 72 -4.55 4.66 -10.63
N GLU A 73 -5.41 3.89 -11.31
CA GLU A 73 -5.11 3.18 -12.57
C GLU A 73 -3.88 2.25 -12.50
N LYS A 74 -3.42 1.89 -11.29
CA LYS A 74 -2.40 0.85 -11.08
C LYS A 74 -3.01 -0.53 -11.26
N ASN A 75 -2.20 -1.48 -11.78
CA ASN A 75 -2.62 -2.86 -11.80
C ASN A 75 -2.78 -3.38 -10.37
N ARG A 76 -3.76 -4.27 -10.16
CA ARG A 76 -4.10 -4.72 -8.81
C ARG A 76 -2.95 -5.51 -8.17
N GLU A 77 -2.24 -6.28 -8.98
CA GLU A 77 -1.07 -7.09 -8.61
C GLU A 77 0.13 -6.26 -8.16
N ASP A 78 0.18 -4.98 -8.53
CA ASP A 78 1.25 -4.06 -8.11
C ASP A 78 1.02 -3.49 -6.70
N LEU A 79 -0.15 -3.74 -6.10
CA LEU A 79 -0.55 -3.19 -4.81
C LEU A 79 -0.71 -4.28 -3.74
N TYR A 80 -0.08 -4.05 -2.59
CA TYR A 80 -0.31 -4.80 -1.37
C TYR A 80 -1.36 -4.05 -0.52
N LEU A 81 -2.53 -4.65 -0.34
CA LEU A 81 -3.63 -4.07 0.44
C LEU A 81 -3.86 -4.89 1.71
N SER A 82 -3.73 -4.26 2.86
CA SER A 82 -3.93 -4.83 4.19
C SER A 82 -5.20 -4.26 4.84
N THR A 83 -6.04 -5.12 5.40
CA THR A 83 -7.14 -4.73 6.29
C THR A 83 -7.20 -5.65 7.52
N LYS A 84 -8.00 -5.28 8.51
CA LYS A 84 -8.06 -5.93 9.82
C LYS A 84 -9.52 -6.19 10.20
N LEU A 85 -9.79 -7.40 10.67
CA LEU A 85 -11.09 -7.79 11.24
C LEU A 85 -11.33 -7.02 12.55
N TRP A 86 -12.59 -6.67 12.80
CA TRP A 86 -13.06 -6.09 14.05
C TRP A 86 -14.00 -7.06 14.76
#